data_AF-A0A2M8Q7Y7-F1
#
_entry.id   AF-A0A2M8Q7Y7-F1
#
_cell.length_a   1.000
_cell.length_b   1.000
_cell.length_c   1.000
_cell.angle_alpha   90.00
_cell.angle_beta   90.00
_cell.angle_gamma   90.00
#
_symmetry.space_group_name_H-M   'P 1'
#
loop_
_entity.id
_entity.type
_entity.pdbx_description
1 polymer ?
#
loop_
_entity_poly.entity_id
_entity_poly.type
_entity_poly.pdbx_seq_one_letter_code
_entity_poly.pdbx_strand_id
1 'polypeptide(L)'
;KPGEGGQLPGFKVTELIARLRHSTPGVTLISPPPHHDIYSIEDLAQLIYDLKQINPDATVCVKLVARSGIGTIAAGVAKAKADVILISGHAGGTGASPQSSIKYAGLPWEMGLSEAHQVLRLNRLRHSVKLRTDGGIKTGRDVVIAAMLGAEEFGIGTASLVAMGCIMVRQCHSNT
;
A
#
# COMPACT_ATOMS: atom_id res chain seq x y z
N LYS A 1 0.32 9.40 -2.95
CA LYS A 1 1.74 9.81 -2.93
C LYS A 1 2.74 8.66 -3.10
N PRO A 2 2.68 7.90 -4.21
CA PRO A 2 3.84 7.09 -4.63
C PRO A 2 5.08 7.98 -4.79
N GLY A 3 6.26 7.44 -4.45
CA GLY A 3 7.54 8.16 -4.55
C GLY A 3 7.89 9.03 -3.35
N GLU A 4 7.08 9.01 -2.28
CA GLU A 4 7.28 9.80 -1.07
C GLU A 4 7.02 8.96 0.19
N GLY A 5 7.42 9.48 1.35
CA GLY A 5 7.17 8.88 2.66
C GLY A 5 5.89 9.35 3.36
N GLY A 6 5.61 8.74 4.51
CA GLY A 6 4.56 9.14 5.46
C GLY A 6 4.71 10.60 5.93
N GLN A 7 3.59 11.24 6.27
CA GLN A 7 3.58 12.59 6.83
C GLN A 7 2.59 12.65 7.98
N LEU A 8 3.03 13.17 9.13
CA LEU A 8 2.19 13.46 10.28
C LEU A 8 2.56 14.85 10.81
N PRO A 9 1.68 15.86 10.65
CA PRO A 9 1.93 17.21 11.17
C PRO A 9 2.21 17.21 12.67
N GLY A 10 3.16 18.02 13.11
CA GLY A 10 3.66 18.02 14.49
C GLY A 10 2.57 18.22 15.55
N PHE A 11 1.58 19.06 15.29
CA PHE A 11 0.43 19.25 16.21
C PHE A 11 -0.46 18.01 16.37
N LYS A 12 -0.32 16.99 15.51
CA LYS A 12 -0.96 15.69 15.69
C LYS A 12 -0.05 14.68 16.41
N VAL A 13 1.20 15.03 16.69
CA VAL A 13 2.17 14.20 17.42
C VAL A 13 2.01 14.46 18.90
N THR A 14 0.91 13.95 19.45
CA THR A 14 0.61 13.99 20.88
C THR A 14 1.64 13.20 21.68
N GLU A 15 1.68 13.36 23.01
CA GLU A 15 2.56 12.56 23.88
C GLU A 15 2.38 11.06 23.70
N LEU A 16 1.13 10.60 23.56
CA LEU A 16 0.83 9.20 23.28
C LEU A 16 1.47 8.74 21.96
N ILE A 17 1.34 9.54 20.90
CA ILE A 17 1.88 9.21 19.57
C ILE A 17 3.41 9.27 19.59
N ALA A 18 3.98 10.29 20.22
CA ALA A 18 5.42 10.44 20.39
C ALA A 18 6.02 9.24 21.13
N ARG A 19 5.38 8.82 22.24
CA ARG A 19 5.76 7.63 23.00
C ARG A 19 5.70 6.35 22.17
N LEU A 20 4.62 6.13 21.42
CA LEU A 20 4.45 4.96 20.56
C LEU A 20 5.47 4.91 19.41
N ARG A 21 5.97 6.06 18.97
CA ARG A 21 6.90 6.17 17.82
C ARG A 21 8.34 6.45 18.24
N HIS A 22 8.64 6.47 19.54
CA HIS A 22 9.94 6.86 20.08
C HIS A 22 10.44 8.19 19.48
N SER A 23 9.54 9.17 19.41
CA SER A 23 9.79 10.48 18.82
C SER A 23 9.52 11.61 19.81
N THR A 24 9.77 12.85 19.41
CA THR A 24 9.60 14.05 20.23
C THR A 24 8.17 14.58 20.09
N PRO A 25 7.42 14.81 21.20
CA PRO A 25 6.10 15.43 21.15
C PRO A 25 6.09 16.75 20.37
N GLY A 26 5.06 16.99 19.57
CA GLY A 26 4.90 18.21 18.78
C GLY A 26 5.79 18.34 17.54
N VAL A 27 6.78 17.45 17.34
CA VAL A 27 7.69 17.51 16.18
C VAL A 27 7.05 16.81 14.98
N THR A 28 7.01 17.49 13.83
CA THR A 28 6.50 16.93 12.58
C THR A 28 7.29 15.69 12.15
N LEU A 29 6.58 14.62 11.80
CA LEU A 29 7.20 13.38 11.31
C LEU A 29 7.01 13.28 9.80
N ILE A 30 8.11 13.40 9.07
CA ILE A 30 8.21 13.10 7.64
C ILE A 30 9.09 11.86 7.51
N SER A 31 8.52 10.76 7.03
CA SER A 31 9.29 9.54 6.84
C SER A 31 10.21 9.67 5.62
N PRO A 32 11.40 9.04 5.65
CA PRO A 32 12.19 8.85 4.45
C PRO A 32 11.35 8.25 3.31
N PRO A 33 11.49 8.72 2.06
CA PRO A 33 10.78 8.12 0.93
C PRO A 33 11.13 6.65 0.68
N PRO A 34 12.42 6.23 0.67
CA PRO A 34 12.77 4.82 0.57
C PRO A 34 12.85 4.16 1.95
N HIS A 35 12.65 2.85 1.95
CA HIS A 35 13.18 1.98 2.99
C HIS A 35 14.70 1.97 2.87
N HIS A 36 15.41 2.32 3.94
CA HIS A 36 16.88 2.41 3.92
C HIS A 36 17.58 1.05 3.89
N ASP A 37 16.81 -0.02 3.96
CA ASP A 37 17.18 -1.43 3.89
C ASP A 37 16.61 -2.12 2.63
N ILE A 38 16.07 -1.36 1.67
CA ILE A 38 15.60 -1.87 0.37
C ILE A 38 16.06 -0.93 -0.75
N TYR A 39 17.20 -1.23 -1.37
CA TYR A 39 17.67 -0.52 -2.57
C TYR A 39 17.54 -1.35 -3.85
N SER A 40 17.34 -2.66 -3.71
CA SER A 40 17.19 -3.61 -4.81
C SER A 40 16.18 -4.71 -4.49
N ILE A 41 15.98 -5.66 -5.43
CA ILE A 41 15.03 -6.77 -5.24
C ILE A 41 15.57 -7.83 -4.27
N GLU A 42 16.89 -7.99 -4.22
CA GLU A 42 17.59 -8.85 -3.29
C GLU A 42 17.53 -8.30 -1.86
N ASP A 43 17.62 -6.99 -1.68
CA ASP A 43 17.40 -6.36 -0.36
C ASP A 43 15.97 -6.58 0.13
N LEU A 44 14.97 -6.47 -0.75
CA LEU A 44 13.59 -6.81 -0.41
C LEU A 44 13.47 -8.27 0.02
N ALA A 45 14.15 -9.20 -0.67
CA ALA A 45 14.16 -10.60 -0.30
C ALA A 45 14.78 -10.83 1.08
N GLN A 46 15.84 -10.08 1.42
CA GLN A 46 16.44 -10.13 2.75
C GLN A 46 15.47 -9.64 3.83
N LEU A 47 14.78 -8.51 3.60
CA LEU A 47 13.79 -8.05 4.58
C LEU A 47 12.63 -9.04 4.73
N ILE A 48 12.14 -9.64 3.65
CA ILE A 48 11.11 -10.68 3.72
C ILE A 48 11.62 -11.89 4.52
N TYR A 49 12.88 -12.28 4.31
CA TYR A 49 13.52 -13.34 5.10
C TYR A 49 13.56 -12.97 6.58
N ASP A 50 14.05 -11.79 6.93
CA ASP A 50 14.17 -11.33 8.31
C ASP A 50 12.82 -11.32 9.04
N LEU A 51 11.77 -10.82 8.36
CA LEU A 51 10.40 -10.81 8.89
C LEU A 51 9.88 -12.23 9.18
N LYS A 52 10.17 -13.19 8.30
CA LYS A 52 9.79 -14.59 8.48
C LYS A 52 10.67 -15.31 9.51
N GLN A 53 11.91 -14.88 9.71
CA GLN A 53 12.77 -15.43 10.76
C GLN A 53 12.30 -15.01 12.16
N ILE A 54 11.91 -13.73 12.33
CA ILE A 54 11.42 -13.26 13.62
C ILE A 54 9.99 -13.74 13.92
N ASN A 55 9.17 -13.95 12.88
CA ASN A 55 7.82 -14.47 13.02
C ASN A 55 7.50 -15.48 11.90
N PRO A 56 7.70 -16.79 12.13
CA PRO A 56 7.50 -17.82 11.11
C PRO A 56 6.02 -18.08 10.76
N ASP A 57 5.09 -17.69 11.64
CA ASP A 57 3.65 -17.90 11.43
C ASP A 57 3.00 -16.76 10.62
N ALA A 58 3.70 -15.62 10.48
CA ALA A 58 3.18 -14.46 9.78
C ALA A 58 3.35 -14.57 8.27
N THR A 59 2.30 -14.18 7.54
CA THR A 59 2.38 -13.91 6.11
C THR A 59 2.99 -12.54 5.85
N VAL A 60 3.90 -12.44 4.88
CA VAL A 60 4.52 -11.17 4.47
C VAL A 60 3.81 -10.62 3.24
N CYS A 61 3.33 -9.38 3.36
CA CYS A 61 2.64 -8.65 2.30
C CYS A 61 3.49 -7.49 1.80
N VAL A 62 3.71 -7.40 0.48
CA VAL A 62 4.35 -6.24 -0.15
C VAL A 62 3.28 -5.37 -0.80
N LYS A 63 3.14 -4.12 -0.33
CA LYS A 63 2.23 -3.13 -0.89
C LYS A 63 2.93 -2.34 -1.99
N LEU A 64 2.40 -2.43 -3.20
CA LEU A 64 2.85 -1.70 -4.37
C LEU A 64 1.72 -0.75 -4.84
N VAL A 65 2.07 0.26 -5.63
CA VAL A 65 1.08 1.15 -6.26
C VAL A 65 1.06 0.93 -7.76
N ALA A 66 -0.14 0.75 -8.31
CA ALA A 66 -0.38 0.54 -9.73
C ALA A 66 0.35 1.57 -10.59
N ARG A 67 1.16 1.06 -11.52
CA ARG A 67 1.88 1.78 -12.56
C ARG A 67 2.24 0.76 -13.64
N SER A 68 2.34 1.19 -14.90
CA SER A 68 2.90 0.35 -15.96
C SER A 68 4.29 -0.16 -15.57
N GLY A 69 4.53 -1.46 -15.75
CA GLY A 69 5.75 -2.16 -15.34
C GLY A 69 5.65 -2.84 -13.97
N ILE A 70 4.53 -2.67 -13.26
CA ILE A 70 4.30 -3.32 -11.96
C ILE A 70 4.27 -4.83 -12.06
N GLY A 71 3.86 -5.40 -13.20
CA GLY A 71 3.82 -6.85 -13.38
C GLY A 71 5.22 -7.49 -13.27
N THR A 72 6.23 -6.84 -13.86
CA THR A 72 7.63 -7.27 -13.75
C THR A 72 8.11 -7.21 -12.31
N ILE A 73 7.78 -6.14 -11.58
CA ILE A 73 8.12 -5.99 -10.16
C ILE A 73 7.42 -7.08 -9.34
N ALA A 74 6.14 -7.34 -9.58
CA ALA A 74 5.38 -8.37 -8.89
C ALA A 74 5.98 -9.77 -9.07
N ALA A 75 6.51 -10.09 -10.25
CA ALA A 75 7.25 -11.33 -10.47
C ALA A 75 8.54 -11.41 -9.63
N GLY A 76 9.28 -10.31 -9.49
CA GLY A 76 10.43 -10.20 -8.59
C GLY A 76 10.01 -10.42 -7.13
N VAL A 77 8.96 -9.74 -6.68
CA VAL A 77 8.41 -9.85 -5.32
C VAL A 77 7.97 -11.29 -4.99
N ALA A 78 7.34 -11.98 -5.94
CA ALA A 78 6.96 -13.39 -5.77
C ALA A 78 8.20 -14.30 -5.63
N LYS A 79 9.26 -14.06 -6.42
CA LYS A 79 10.54 -14.80 -6.29
C LYS A 79 11.24 -14.50 -4.96
N ALA A 80 11.09 -13.29 -4.45
CA ALA A 80 11.56 -12.85 -3.13
C ALA A 80 10.75 -13.43 -1.95
N LYS A 81 9.82 -14.37 -2.21
CA LYS A 81 9.08 -15.15 -1.19
C LYS A 81 8.05 -14.34 -0.39
N ALA A 82 7.53 -13.24 -0.93
CA ALA A 82 6.32 -12.63 -0.38
C ALA A 82 5.12 -13.59 -0.51
N ASP A 83 4.20 -13.57 0.45
CA ASP A 83 2.99 -14.42 0.42
C ASP A 83 1.80 -13.68 -0.20
N VAL A 84 1.79 -12.34 -0.07
CA VAL A 84 0.74 -11.47 -0.59
C VAL A 84 1.36 -10.28 -1.32
N ILE A 85 0.79 -9.94 -2.47
CA ILE A 85 1.09 -8.69 -3.18
C ILE A 85 -0.17 -7.85 -3.22
N LEU A 86 -0.10 -6.65 -2.64
CA LEU A 86 -1.18 -5.67 -2.68
C LEU A 86 -0.91 -4.65 -3.80
N ILE A 87 -1.85 -4.54 -4.75
CA ILE A 87 -1.84 -3.52 -5.80
C ILE A 87 -2.81 -2.40 -5.42
N SER A 88 -2.27 -1.26 -5.01
CA SER A 88 -3.04 -0.06 -4.69
C SER A 88 -3.27 0.83 -5.90
N GLY A 89 -4.51 1.29 -6.10
CA GLY A 89 -4.85 2.28 -7.13
C GLY A 89 -4.50 3.71 -6.74
N HIS A 90 -4.40 4.60 -7.72
CA HIS A 90 -4.11 6.03 -7.52
C HIS A 90 -5.15 6.77 -6.68
N ALA A 91 -6.40 6.29 -6.67
CA ALA A 91 -7.52 6.91 -5.96
C ALA A 91 -7.61 6.56 -4.46
N GLY A 92 -6.53 6.00 -3.88
CA GLY A 92 -6.45 5.70 -2.45
C GLY A 92 -6.53 6.95 -1.56
N GLY A 93 -7.02 6.76 -0.33
CA GLY A 93 -7.09 7.83 0.67
C GLY A 93 -5.72 8.15 1.29
N THR A 94 -5.58 9.34 1.87
CA THR A 94 -4.43 9.74 2.69
C THR A 94 -4.85 10.78 3.71
N GLY A 95 -4.25 10.73 4.91
CA GLY A 95 -4.47 11.74 5.94
C GLY A 95 -3.70 13.05 5.69
N ALA A 96 -2.54 12.96 5.02
CA ALA A 96 -1.68 14.10 4.69
C ALA A 96 -0.78 13.77 3.49
N SER A 97 -0.83 14.61 2.46
CA SER A 97 -0.07 14.46 1.22
C SER A 97 -0.10 15.75 0.40
N PRO A 98 0.94 16.04 -0.40
CA PRO A 98 0.87 17.07 -1.42
C PRO A 98 -0.28 16.80 -2.40
N GLN A 99 -0.94 17.88 -2.86
CA GLN A 99 -2.03 17.77 -3.84
C GLN A 99 -1.53 17.27 -5.19
N SER A 100 -0.31 17.64 -5.58
CA SER A 100 0.33 17.13 -6.79
C SER A 100 0.34 15.59 -6.81
N SER A 101 0.75 14.98 -5.70
CA SER A 101 0.85 13.52 -5.59
C SER A 101 -0.49 12.81 -5.40
N ILE A 102 -1.54 13.53 -5.00
CA ILE A 102 -2.92 13.03 -5.00
C ILE A 102 -3.51 13.04 -6.41
N LYS A 103 -3.18 14.07 -7.21
CA LYS A 103 -3.79 14.29 -8.52
C LYS A 103 -3.03 13.66 -9.68
N TYR A 104 -1.72 13.48 -9.56
CA TYR A 104 -0.84 13.18 -10.71
C TYR A 104 0.06 11.95 -10.53
N ALA A 105 -0.01 11.24 -9.40
CA ALA A 105 0.85 10.09 -9.14
C ALA A 105 0.06 8.77 -8.97
N GLY A 106 0.49 7.72 -9.67
CA GLY A 106 -0.14 6.40 -9.71
C GLY A 106 -1.11 6.22 -10.89
N LEU A 107 -1.54 4.98 -11.12
CA LEU A 107 -2.54 4.60 -12.13
C LEU A 107 -3.76 3.88 -11.51
N PRO A 108 -4.85 3.69 -12.27
CA PRO A 108 -5.99 2.84 -11.87
C PRO A 108 -5.54 1.44 -11.46
N TRP A 109 -6.17 0.89 -10.41
CA TRP A 109 -5.84 -0.44 -9.92
C TRP A 109 -6.23 -1.51 -10.94
N GLU A 110 -7.25 -1.27 -11.78
CA GLU A 110 -7.69 -2.18 -12.84
C GLU A 110 -6.54 -2.51 -13.80
N MET A 111 -5.72 -1.50 -14.15
CA MET A 111 -4.56 -1.67 -15.03
C MET A 111 -3.44 -2.42 -14.31
N GLY A 112 -3.04 -1.96 -13.12
CA GLY A 112 -1.92 -2.57 -12.39
C GLY A 112 -2.21 -3.99 -11.89
N LEU A 113 -3.44 -4.25 -11.45
CA LEU A 113 -3.89 -5.56 -10.95
C LEU A 113 -3.89 -6.59 -12.06
N SER A 114 -4.48 -6.23 -13.22
CA SER A 114 -4.52 -7.13 -14.37
C SER A 114 -3.12 -7.39 -14.93
N GLU A 115 -2.26 -6.37 -15.00
CA GLU A 115 -0.86 -6.53 -15.39
C GLU A 115 -0.12 -7.49 -14.44
N ALA A 116 -0.24 -7.30 -13.12
CA ALA A 116 0.36 -8.19 -12.14
C ALA A 116 -0.17 -9.63 -12.27
N HIS A 117 -1.49 -9.81 -12.39
CA HIS A 117 -2.10 -11.12 -12.58
C HIS A 117 -1.57 -11.82 -13.84
N GLN A 118 -1.53 -11.12 -14.97
CA GLN A 118 -1.06 -11.66 -16.26
C GLN A 118 0.42 -12.01 -16.22
N VAL A 119 1.29 -11.10 -15.75
CA VAL A 119 2.74 -11.35 -15.72
C VAL A 119 3.09 -12.48 -14.75
N LEU A 120 2.45 -12.54 -13.58
CA LEU A 120 2.64 -13.66 -12.65
C LEU A 120 2.20 -14.98 -13.27
N ARG A 121 1.10 -15.01 -14.04
CA ARG A 121 0.66 -16.22 -14.76
C ARG A 121 1.64 -16.63 -15.85
N LEU A 122 2.09 -15.68 -16.67
CA LEU A 122 3.07 -15.90 -17.73
C LEU A 122 4.37 -16.53 -17.19
N ASN A 123 4.78 -16.12 -15.98
CA ASN A 123 5.97 -16.65 -15.32
C ASN A 123 5.71 -17.88 -14.44
N ARG A 124 4.48 -18.43 -14.43
CA ARG A 124 4.06 -19.54 -13.56
C ARG A 124 4.26 -19.26 -12.05
N LEU A 125 4.19 -17.99 -11.65
CA LEU A 125 4.33 -17.55 -10.26
C LEU A 125 2.98 -17.18 -9.61
N ARG A 126 1.89 -17.11 -10.39
CA ARG A 126 0.60 -16.61 -9.86
C ARG A 126 0.05 -17.42 -8.68
N HIS A 127 0.34 -18.71 -8.63
CA HIS A 127 -0.13 -19.59 -7.55
C HIS A 127 0.68 -19.44 -6.25
N SER A 128 1.87 -18.82 -6.30
CA SER A 128 2.74 -18.70 -5.13
C SER A 128 2.43 -17.48 -4.26
N VAL A 129 1.54 -16.59 -4.72
CA VAL A 129 1.17 -15.36 -4.02
C VAL A 129 -0.32 -15.12 -4.11
N LYS A 130 -0.92 -14.57 -3.06
CA LYS A 130 -2.26 -13.98 -3.14
C LYS A 130 -2.17 -12.57 -3.69
N LEU A 131 -3.11 -12.19 -4.54
CA LEU A 131 -3.25 -10.79 -4.97
C LEU A 131 -4.33 -10.08 -4.16
N ARG A 132 -3.97 -8.96 -3.54
CA ARG A 132 -4.91 -8.05 -2.88
C ARG A 132 -4.99 -6.75 -3.68
N THR A 133 -6.13 -6.07 -3.64
CA THR A 133 -6.25 -4.73 -4.23
C THR A 133 -7.01 -3.76 -3.35
N ASP A 134 -6.66 -2.49 -3.42
CA ASP A 134 -7.38 -1.37 -2.81
C ASP A 134 -7.35 -0.15 -3.75
N GLY A 135 -8.09 0.91 -3.41
CA GLY A 135 -8.07 2.16 -4.18
C GLY A 135 -9.44 2.62 -4.63
N GLY A 136 -10.33 2.88 -3.66
CA GLY A 136 -11.64 3.45 -3.95
C GLY A 136 -12.76 2.42 -4.18
N ILE A 137 -12.56 1.17 -3.78
CA ILE A 137 -13.61 0.14 -3.70
C ILE A 137 -14.69 0.59 -2.72
N LYS A 138 -15.94 0.69 -3.21
CA LYS A 138 -17.10 1.15 -2.42
C LYS A 138 -18.29 0.22 -2.52
N THR A 139 -18.37 -0.57 -3.59
CA THR A 139 -19.57 -1.33 -3.93
C THR A 139 -19.25 -2.81 -4.10
N GLY A 140 -20.28 -3.66 -3.99
CA GLY A 140 -20.15 -5.08 -4.32
C GLY A 140 -19.72 -5.32 -5.77
N ARG A 141 -20.14 -4.44 -6.70
CA ARG A 141 -19.69 -4.49 -8.10
C ARG A 141 -18.18 -4.28 -8.22
N ASP A 142 -17.61 -3.32 -7.49
CA ASP A 142 -16.17 -3.05 -7.50
C ASP A 142 -15.38 -4.29 -7.05
N VAL A 143 -15.87 -4.96 -6.00
CA VAL A 143 -15.28 -6.22 -5.50
C VAL A 143 -15.33 -7.32 -6.57
N VAL A 144 -16.48 -7.51 -7.22
CA VAL A 144 -16.64 -8.52 -8.27
C VAL A 144 -15.72 -8.23 -9.46
N ILE A 145 -15.63 -6.97 -9.90
CA ILE A 145 -14.72 -6.58 -10.99
C ILE A 145 -13.26 -6.84 -10.59
N ALA A 146 -12.86 -6.45 -9.39
CA ALA A 146 -11.51 -6.74 -8.88
C ALA A 146 -11.21 -8.25 -8.85
N ALA A 147 -12.18 -9.07 -8.45
CA ALA A 147 -12.06 -10.52 -8.47
C ALA A 147 -11.86 -11.06 -9.89
N MET A 148 -12.66 -10.58 -10.86
CA MET A 148 -12.54 -10.95 -12.27
C MET A 148 -11.19 -10.54 -12.87
N LEU A 149 -10.61 -9.43 -12.42
CA LEU A 149 -9.27 -8.96 -12.82
C LEU A 149 -8.13 -9.68 -12.08
N GLY A 150 -8.45 -10.58 -11.15
CA GLY A 150 -7.50 -11.52 -10.55
C GLY A 150 -7.10 -11.24 -9.11
N ALA A 151 -7.80 -10.34 -8.40
CA ALA A 151 -7.64 -10.19 -6.95
C ALA A 151 -8.38 -11.30 -6.18
N GLU A 152 -7.87 -11.64 -5.01
CA GLU A 152 -8.44 -12.59 -4.05
C GLU A 152 -8.90 -11.89 -2.78
N GLU A 153 -8.38 -10.70 -2.50
CA GLU A 153 -8.68 -9.92 -1.29
C GLU A 153 -8.84 -8.42 -1.63
N PHE A 154 -9.68 -7.72 -0.86
CA PHE A 154 -10.14 -6.37 -1.20
C PHE A 154 -10.02 -5.43 0.00
N GLY A 155 -9.26 -4.35 -0.14
CA GLY A 155 -9.07 -3.34 0.89
C GLY A 155 -10.09 -2.20 0.79
N ILE A 156 -10.84 -1.98 1.88
CA ILE A 156 -11.86 -0.93 1.98
C ILE A 156 -11.49 0.05 3.10
N GLY A 157 -10.90 1.18 2.72
CA GLY A 157 -10.49 2.24 3.66
C GLY A 157 -11.52 3.35 3.80
N THR A 158 -11.59 4.24 2.79
CA THR A 158 -12.41 5.46 2.84
C THR A 158 -13.89 5.20 3.08
N ALA A 159 -14.49 4.17 2.46
CA ALA A 159 -15.90 3.87 2.68
C ALA A 159 -16.18 3.45 4.13
N SER A 160 -15.27 2.69 4.74
CA SER A 160 -15.34 2.32 6.16
C SER A 160 -15.22 3.55 7.07
N LEU A 161 -14.36 4.53 6.74
CA LEU A 161 -14.30 5.80 7.46
C LEU A 161 -15.61 6.60 7.34
N VAL A 162 -16.24 6.61 6.17
CA VAL A 162 -17.56 7.25 5.97
C VAL A 162 -18.63 6.57 6.81
N ALA A 163 -18.63 5.23 6.85
CA ALA A 163 -19.55 4.48 7.71
C ALA A 163 -19.35 4.80 9.21
N MET A 164 -18.12 5.14 9.63
CA MET A 164 -17.82 5.60 10.99
C MET A 164 -18.11 7.10 11.22
N GLY A 165 -18.60 7.84 10.23
CA GLY A 165 -19.03 9.24 10.37
C GLY A 165 -18.16 10.28 9.64
N CYS A 166 -17.18 9.87 8.84
CA CYS A 166 -16.47 10.82 7.97
C CYS A 166 -17.43 11.44 6.94
N ILE A 167 -17.58 12.76 6.99
CA ILE A 167 -18.43 13.53 6.05
C ILE A 167 -17.66 14.05 4.82
N MET A 168 -16.44 13.54 4.57
CA MET A 168 -15.62 13.87 3.40
C MET A 168 -15.25 15.37 3.26
N VAL A 169 -15.11 16.10 4.39
CA VAL A 169 -14.72 17.53 4.43
C VAL A 169 -13.24 17.79 4.09
N ARG A 170 -12.40 16.74 4.07
CA ARG A 170 -10.98 16.77 3.62
C ARG A 170 -10.03 17.64 4.44
N GLN A 171 -10.30 17.80 5.73
CA GLN A 171 -9.44 18.52 6.69
C GLN A 171 -8.61 17.57 7.57
N CYS A 172 -8.40 16.33 7.14
CA CYS A 172 -7.74 15.28 7.93
C CYS A 172 -6.33 15.67 8.45
N HIS A 173 -5.62 16.50 7.69
CA HIS A 173 -4.28 17.00 8.04
C HIS A 173 -4.32 18.15 9.04
N SER A 174 -5.46 18.83 9.21
CA SER A 174 -5.62 20.05 10.00
C SER A 174 -5.96 19.81 11.46
N ASN A 175 -6.30 18.57 11.84
CA ASN A 175 -6.75 18.22 13.19
C ASN A 175 -8.04 18.95 13.62
N THR A 176 -8.93 19.19 12.65
CA THR A 176 -10.24 19.84 12.78
C THR A 176 -11.28 19.09 11.97
#